data_AF-A0A1H8K0N4-F1
#
_entry.id   AF-A0A1H8K0N4-F1
#
_cell.length_a   1.000
_cell.length_b   1.000
_cell.length_c   1.000
_cell.angle_alpha   90.00
_cell.angle_beta   90.00
_cell.angle_gamma   90.00
#
_symmetry.space_group_name_H-M   'P 1'
#
loop_
_entity.id
_entity.type
_entity.pdbx_description
1 polymer ?
#
loop_
_entity_poly.entity_id
_entity_poly.type
_entity_poly.pdbx_seq_one_letter_code
_entity_poly.pdbx_strand_id
1 'polypeptide(L)' 'MNVSVIVGLLLFAIPVVIIWAGFVSDNVFLNLHVDTNRRSAPVTFWAVTGMWTLMAGIGLMVVLANWGK' A
#
# COMPACT_ATOMS: atom_id res chain seq x y z
N MET A 1 -13.58 -15.83 -11.47
CA MET A 1 -13.05 -14.56 -10.93
C MET A 1 -12.61 -13.71 -12.11
N ASN A 2 -13.24 -12.57 -12.35
CA ASN A 2 -12.93 -11.75 -13.52
C ASN A 2 -11.56 -11.05 -13.38
N VAL A 3 -10.99 -10.59 -14.49
CA VAL A 3 -9.67 -9.95 -14.52
C VAL A 3 -9.62 -8.73 -13.60
N SER A 4 -10.70 -7.95 -13.53
CA SER A 4 -10.81 -6.77 -12.65
C SER A 4 -10.64 -7.12 -11.18
N VAL A 5 -11.24 -8.22 -10.69
CA VAL A 5 -11.08 -8.69 -9.32
C VAL A 5 -9.63 -9.11 -9.05
N ILE A 6 -8.99 -9.81 -9.99
CA ILE A 6 -7.56 -10.19 -9.86
C ILE A 6 -6.68 -8.94 -9.74
N VAL A 7 -6.88 -7.96 -10.63
CA VAL A 7 -6.13 -6.70 -10.61
C VAL A 7 -6.39 -5.93 -9.32
N GLY A 8 -7.65 -5.85 -8.86
CA GLY A 8 -8.01 -5.21 -7.60
C GLY A 8 -7.35 -5.87 -6.39
N LEU A 9 -7.30 -7.21 -6.35
CA LEU A 9 -6.62 -7.95 -5.28
C LEU A 9 -5.12 -7.72 -5.28
N LEU A 10 -4.47 -7.66 -6.44
CA LEU A 10 -3.05 -7.34 -6.55
C LEU A 10 -2.76 -5.90 -6.09
N LEU A 11 -3.60 -4.95 -6.52
CA LEU A 11 -3.51 -3.55 -6.13
C LEU A 11 -3.79 -3.33 -4.63
N PHE A 12 -4.53 -4.23 -3.99
CA PHE A 12 -4.71 -4.25 -2.54
C PHE A 12 -3.55 -4.92 -1.80
N ALA A 13 -3.14 -6.12 -2.23
CA ALA A 13 -2.19 -6.94 -1.50
C ALA A 13 -0.78 -6.36 -1.49
N ILE A 14 -0.29 -5.80 -2.62
CA ILE A 14 1.07 -5.26 -2.71
C ILE A 14 1.28 -4.11 -1.72
N PRO A 15 0.42 -3.07 -1.69
CA PRO A 15 0.57 -2.00 -0.70
C PRO A 15 0.46 -2.48 0.74
N VAL A 16 -0.43 -3.43 1.04
CA VAL A 16 -0.59 -3.99 2.40
C VAL A 16 0.71 -4.64 2.87
N VAL A 17 1.37 -5.42 2.01
CA VAL A 17 2.68 -6.02 2.32
C VAL A 17 3.74 -4.96 2.55
N ILE A 18 3.79 -3.91 1.73
CA ILE A 18 4.78 -2.82 1.87
C ILE A 18 4.56 -2.05 3.17
N ILE A 19 3.30 -1.74 3.51
CA ILE A 19 2.95 -1.11 4.78
C ILE A 19 3.41 -2.01 5.92
N TRP A 20 3.00 -3.28 5.93
CA TRP A 20 3.38 -4.22 6.98
C TRP A 20 4.90 -4.33 7.15
N ALA A 21 5.64 -4.48 6.06
CA ALA A 21 7.10 -4.49 6.07
C ALA A 21 7.67 -3.18 6.63
N GLY A 22 7.11 -2.03 6.27
CA GLY A 22 7.53 -0.72 6.79
C GLY A 22 7.25 -0.52 8.28
N PHE A 23 6.17 -1.10 8.80
CA PHE A 23 5.91 -1.14 10.24
C PHE A 23 6.92 -2.03 10.99
N VAL A 24 7.35 -3.14 10.38
CA VAL A 24 8.32 -4.08 10.98
C VAL A 24 9.75 -3.53 10.96
N SER A 25 10.14 -2.84 9.87
CA SER A 25 11.50 -2.31 9.68
C SER A 25 11.69 -0.87 10.19
N ASP A 26 10.62 -0.24 10.70
CA ASP A 26 10.51 1.20 10.96
C ASP A 26 10.81 2.09 9.73
N ASN A 27 10.88 1.53 8.51
CA ASN A 27 11.23 2.24 7.25
C ASN A 27 10.35 1.77 6.09
N VAL A 28 9.65 2.68 5.41
CA VAL A 28 8.83 2.31 4.26
C VAL A 28 9.67 2.33 2.98
N PHE A 29 9.88 1.15 2.39
CA PHE A 29 10.74 0.96 1.22
C PHE A 29 10.26 1.76 0.00
N LEU A 30 10.89 2.89 -0.22
CA LEU A 30 10.92 3.60 -1.49
C LEU A 30 12.40 3.92 -1.74
N ASN A 31 12.97 3.37 -2.81
CA ASN A 31 14.34 3.66 -3.23
C ASN A 31 14.43 5.09 -3.82
N LEU A 32 14.08 6.08 -3.01
CA LEU A 32 14.02 7.50 -3.38
C LEU A 32 15.19 8.31 -2.83
N HIS A 33 16.17 7.67 -2.18
CA HIS A 33 17.21 8.36 -1.40
C HIS A 33 16.63 9.29 -0.33
N VAL A 34 15.41 9.02 0.15
CA VAL A 34 14.74 9.80 1.20
C VAL A 34 14.67 8.95 2.45
N ASP A 35 15.02 9.56 3.60
CA ASP A 35 14.80 8.94 4.90
C ASP A 35 13.30 8.78 5.15
N THR A 36 12.86 7.53 5.24
CA THR A 36 11.47 7.15 5.54
C THR A 36 11.36 6.52 6.91
N ASN A 37 12.35 6.71 7.78
CA ASN A 37 12.33 6.14 9.10
C ASN A 37 11.25 6.78 9.96
N ARG A 38 10.49 5.95 10.69
CA ARG A 38 9.40 6.41 11.56
C ARG A 38 9.86 7.36 12.67
N ARG A 39 11.10 7.23 13.15
CA ARG A 39 11.63 7.99 14.29
C ARG A 39 12.36 9.25 13.84
N SER A 40 13.23 9.18 12.83
CA SER A 40 13.97 10.35 12.33
C SER A 40 13.19 11.18 11.32
N ALA A 41 12.31 10.56 10.52
CA ALA A 41 11.51 11.22 9.48
C ALA A 41 10.02 10.83 9.54
N PRO A 42 9.31 11.10 10.66
CA PRO A 42 7.94 10.64 10.89
C PRO A 42 6.95 11.14 9.83
N VAL A 43 7.10 12.38 9.37
CA VAL A 43 6.22 12.96 8.34
C VAL A 43 6.37 12.20 7.04
N THR A 44 7.60 11.92 6.60
CA THR A 44 7.87 11.15 5.38
C THR A 44 7.34 9.73 5.51
N PHE A 45 7.60 9.06 6.64
CA PHE A 45 7.08 7.72 6.93
C PHE A 45 5.55 7.68 6.73
N TRP A 46 4.83 8.61 7.34
CA TRP A 46 3.37 8.63 7.28
C TRP A 46 2.83 9.08 5.92
N ALA A 47 3.49 10.00 5.22
CA ALA A 47 3.12 10.38 3.86
C ALA A 47 3.21 9.18 2.90
N VAL A 48 4.31 8.42 2.97
CA VAL A 48 4.49 7.22 2.15
C VAL A 48 3.50 6.13 2.56
N THR A 49 3.30 5.90 3.85
CA THR A 49 2.29 4.95 4.35
C THR A 49 0.89 5.32 3.87
N GLY A 50 0.54 6.61 3.87
CA GLY A 50 -0.73 7.13 3.37
C GLY A 50 -0.92 6.87 1.88
N MET A 51 0.12 7.10 1.06
CA MET A 51 0.10 6.77 -0.37
C MET A 51 -0.21 5.29 -0.61
N TRP A 52 0.48 4.39 0.07
CA TRP A 52 0.21 2.94 -0.03
C TRP A 52 -1.19 2.58 0.45
N THR A 53 -1.68 3.24 1.50
CA THR A 53 -3.03 3.00 2.04
C THR A 53 -4.10 3.42 1.03
N LEU A 54 -3.92 4.53 0.32
CA LEU A 54 -4.80 4.96 -0.76
C LEU A 54 -4.80 3.95 -1.92
N MET A 55 -3.64 3.45 -2.32
CA MET A 55 -3.55 2.40 -3.35
C MET A 55 -4.29 1.14 -2.92
N ALA A 56 -4.12 0.71 -1.67
CA ALA A 56 -4.85 -0.44 -1.13
C ALA A 56 -6.37 -0.21 -1.18
N GLY A 57 -6.82 0.97 -0.76
CA GLY A 57 -8.23 1.36 -0.80
C GLY A 57 -8.82 1.30 -2.21
N ILE A 58 -8.09 1.79 -3.22
CA ILE A 58 -8.50 1.70 -4.63
C ILE A 58 -8.60 0.24 -5.06
N GLY A 59 -7.62 -0.59 -4.75
CA GLY A 59 -7.66 -2.03 -5.05
C GLY A 59 -8.88 -2.71 -4.45
N LEU A 60 -9.17 -2.42 -3.18
CA LEU A 60 -10.34 -2.96 -2.49
C LEU A 60 -11.65 -2.49 -3.14
N MET A 61 -11.77 -1.21 -3.52
CA MET A 61 -12.94 -0.70 -4.23
C MET A 61 -13.17 -1.42 -5.56
N VAL A 62 -12.11 -1.69 -6.33
CA VAL A 62 -12.19 -2.45 -7.59
C VAL A 62 -12.70 -3.87 -7.34
N VAL A 63 -12.18 -4.54 -6.31
CA VAL A 63 -12.65 -5.89 -5.92
C VAL A 63 -14.13 -5.85 -5.60
N LEU A 64 -14.56 -4.96 -4.70
CA LEU A 64 -15.96 -4.86 -4.27
C LEU A 64 -16.91 -4.51 -5.43
N ALA A 65 -16.49 -3.62 -6.33
CA ALA A 65 -17.30 -3.22 -7.49
C ALA A 65 -17.48 -4.33 -8.53
N ASN A 66 -16.58 -5.32 -8.56
CA ASN A 66 -16.54 -6.39 -9.56
C ASN A 66 -16.77 -7.79 -8.96
N TRP A 67 -16.98 -7.89 -7.65
CA TRP A 67 -17.24 -9.17 -6.98
C TRP A 67 -18.60 -9.73 -7.40
N GLY A 68 -18.61 -10.96 -7.91
CA GLY A 68 -19.84 -11.63 -8.35
C GLY A 68 -20.38 -11.18 -9.71
N LYS A 69 -19.67 -10.30 -10.43
CA LYS A 69 -19.91 -9.98 -11.84
C LYS A 69 -19.00 -10.81 -12.74
#